data_AF-A0A848FHI3-F1
#
_entry.id   AF-A0A848FHI3-F1
#
_cell.length_a   1.000
_cell.length_b   1.000
_cell.length_c   1.000
_cell.angle_alpha   90.00
_cell.angle_beta   90.00
_cell.angle_gamma   90.00
#
_symmetry.space_group_name_H-M   'P 1'
#
loop_
_entity.id
_entity.type
_entity.pdbx_description
1 polymer ?
#
loop_
_entity_poly.entity_id
_entity_poly.type
_entity_poly.pdbx_seq_one_letter_code
_entity_poly.pdbx_strand_id
1 'polypeptide(L)'
;MKKLIPFLAAVLMQYSSLAQEKTFTLLGKVTDSATQQVMAGASAYCQNTTQGTVTNSNGLFFLRLPNGGYDLVISYMGYEKKVIRISNSNITSDTLHISLVKQEQSLTEVAVVASSELKDGWDRYGKFFVEHFIGTSPNAAQCIIRNPEALRFFYTKKRNRLRVTAKEDIQITNAALGYNIRYQLDSFSYDFNTNISQYTGYPLFQEIDTTAAVKAEYQKNRARTYLGSRLHFMRTLFDSAVTDEGFVVEKMEDDPKSAKGTVIKDLYNEELYESDSSDVLINWKGRYRITYKLVHPEKRYLQDYKLPETIKMQASLLDVADGFIIEENGYFYDQQSVISTGYWAWKLLAELLPYDYEYQ
;
A
#
# COMPACT_ATOMS: atom_id res chain seq x y z
N MET A 1 -7.26 51.71 -22.81
CA MET A 1 -6.01 50.91 -22.65
C MET A 1 -5.59 50.73 -21.17
N LYS A 2 -5.66 51.76 -20.30
CA LYS A 2 -5.25 51.63 -18.87
C LYS A 2 -6.07 50.63 -18.02
N LYS A 3 -7.29 50.27 -18.43
CA LYS A 3 -8.14 49.25 -17.76
C LYS A 3 -7.94 47.81 -18.26
N LEU A 4 -7.21 47.60 -19.36
CA LEU A 4 -6.91 46.25 -19.90
C LEU A 4 -5.72 45.60 -19.19
N ILE A 5 -4.77 46.39 -18.70
CA ILE A 5 -3.57 45.90 -18.00
C ILE A 5 -3.92 45.16 -16.69
N PRO A 6 -4.80 45.65 -15.79
CA PRO A 6 -5.15 44.90 -14.58
C PRO A 6 -5.96 43.63 -14.89
N PHE A 7 -6.76 43.62 -15.95
CA PHE A 7 -7.50 42.43 -16.39
C PHE A 7 -6.56 41.36 -16.97
N LEU A 8 -5.59 41.76 -17.79
CA LEU A 8 -4.56 40.86 -18.32
C LEU A 8 -3.66 40.31 -17.21
N ALA A 9 -3.32 41.13 -16.21
CA ALA A 9 -2.57 40.70 -15.03
C ALA A 9 -3.34 39.71 -14.16
N ALA A 10 -4.65 39.90 -13.96
CA ALA A 10 -5.50 38.96 -13.23
C ALA A 10 -5.63 37.61 -13.97
N VAL A 11 -5.76 37.64 -15.29
CA VAL A 11 -5.77 36.44 -16.14
C VAL A 11 -4.40 35.72 -16.09
N LEU A 12 -3.29 36.46 -16.13
CA LEU A 12 -1.94 35.88 -16.00
C LEU A 12 -1.68 35.29 -14.60
N MET A 13 -2.20 35.88 -13.53
CA MET A 13 -2.10 35.32 -12.18
C MET A 13 -2.87 34.00 -12.01
N GLN A 14 -3.98 33.81 -12.73
CA GLN A 14 -4.72 32.54 -12.74
C GLN A 14 -3.96 31.40 -13.44
N TYR A 15 -3.10 31.71 -14.42
CA TYR A 15 -2.22 30.71 -15.04
C TYR A 15 -1.04 30.32 -14.14
N SER A 16 -0.54 31.25 -13.31
CA SER A 16 0.54 30.97 -12.35
C SER A 16 0.12 30.02 -11.24
N SER A 17 -1.15 30.06 -10.80
CA SER A 17 -1.67 29.14 -9.77
C SER A 17 -1.83 27.70 -10.26
N LEU A 18 -1.85 27.47 -11.57
CA LEU A 18 -1.91 26.13 -12.18
C LEU A 18 -0.53 25.49 -12.38
N ALA A 19 0.56 26.21 -12.06
CA ALA A 19 1.93 25.76 -12.25
C ALA A 19 2.59 25.19 -10.96
N GLN A 20 1.80 24.76 -9.97
CA GLN A 20 2.35 23.98 -8.86
C GLN A 20 2.99 22.71 -9.44
N GLU A 21 4.28 22.49 -9.16
CA GLU A 21 4.94 21.25 -9.55
C GLU A 21 4.22 20.09 -8.86
N LYS A 22 3.45 19.32 -9.63
CA LYS A 22 2.75 18.11 -9.18
C LYS A 22 3.70 16.94 -8.87
N THR A 23 5.00 17.18 -9.00
CA THR A 23 6.02 16.17 -8.83
C THR A 23 7.24 16.78 -8.17
N PHE A 24 7.92 16.01 -7.33
CA PHE A 24 9.24 16.35 -6.83
C PHE A 24 10.29 15.39 -7.38
N THR A 25 11.55 15.77 -7.23
CA THR A 25 12.70 14.97 -7.69
C THR A 25 13.47 14.44 -6.49
N LEU A 26 13.85 13.17 -6.56
CA LEU A 26 14.75 12.52 -5.61
C LEU A 26 16.03 12.09 -6.32
N LEU A 27 17.15 12.57 -5.81
CA LEU A 27 18.49 12.09 -6.16
C LEU A 27 19.03 11.26 -5.00
N GLY A 28 19.63 10.12 -5.29
CA GLY A 28 20.28 9.33 -4.25
C GLY A 28 21.53 8.60 -4.73
N LYS A 29 22.37 8.23 -3.76
CA LYS A 29 23.60 7.48 -3.96
C LYS A 29 23.66 6.30 -3.01
N VAL A 30 23.90 5.11 -3.54
CA VAL A 30 23.96 3.87 -2.77
C VAL A 30 25.40 3.36 -2.64
N THR A 31 25.81 3.07 -1.40
CA THR A 31 27.14 2.53 -1.08
C THR A 31 27.07 1.35 -0.11
N ASP A 32 28.12 0.54 -0.09
CA ASP A 32 28.38 -0.44 0.96
C ASP A 32 28.76 0.28 2.26
N SER A 33 28.12 -0.07 3.38
CA SER A 33 28.36 0.60 4.66
C SER A 33 29.78 0.40 5.21
N ALA A 34 30.41 -0.74 4.94
CA ALA A 34 31.71 -1.10 5.49
C ALA A 34 32.87 -0.60 4.61
N THR A 35 32.75 -0.76 3.30
CA THR A 35 33.81 -0.46 2.32
C THR A 35 33.64 0.89 1.65
N GLN A 36 32.48 1.53 1.78
CA GLN A 36 32.10 2.75 1.07
C GLN A 36 32.10 2.61 -0.46
N GLN A 37 32.20 1.38 -0.99
CA GLN A 37 32.15 1.11 -2.41
C GLN A 37 30.77 1.44 -2.97
N VAL A 38 30.72 2.08 -4.14
CA VAL A 38 29.46 2.38 -4.83
C VAL A 38 28.78 1.09 -5.29
N MET A 39 27.45 1.05 -5.18
CA MET A 39 26.65 -0.10 -5.59
C MET A 39 25.94 0.20 -6.89
N ALA A 40 26.46 -0.31 -8.00
CA ALA A 40 25.79 -0.26 -9.30
C ALA A 40 24.77 -1.41 -9.42
N GLY A 41 23.60 -1.13 -9.99
CA GLY A 41 22.52 -2.12 -10.13
C GLY A 41 21.71 -2.39 -8.86
N ALA A 42 21.84 -1.56 -7.81
CA ALA A 42 20.91 -1.57 -6.69
C ALA A 42 19.54 -1.08 -7.14
N SER A 43 18.49 -1.81 -6.75
CA SER A 43 17.10 -1.43 -7.02
C SER A 43 16.69 -0.33 -6.05
N ALA A 44 16.12 0.76 -6.58
CA ALA A 44 15.61 1.89 -5.81
C ALA A 44 14.19 2.20 -6.27
N TYR A 45 13.19 2.00 -5.40
CA TYR A 45 11.79 2.16 -5.77
C TYR A 45 10.92 2.63 -4.62
N CYS A 46 9.82 3.31 -4.93
CA CYS A 46 8.83 3.73 -3.94
C CYS A 46 7.78 2.63 -3.80
N GLN A 47 7.59 2.11 -2.58
CA GLN A 47 6.66 1.02 -2.37
C GLN A 47 5.24 1.40 -2.79
N ASN A 48 4.49 0.43 -3.27
CA ASN A 48 3.11 0.59 -3.70
C ASN A 48 2.95 1.71 -4.74
N THR A 49 3.91 1.89 -5.64
CA THR A 49 3.83 2.80 -6.78
C THR A 49 4.20 2.10 -8.08
N THR A 50 4.16 2.82 -9.20
CA THR A 50 4.84 2.41 -10.45
C THR A 50 6.26 2.97 -10.59
N GLN A 51 6.77 3.68 -9.57
CA GLN A 51 8.01 4.44 -9.62
C GLN A 51 9.19 3.63 -9.05
N GLY A 52 10.10 3.24 -9.94
CA GLY A 52 11.31 2.53 -9.57
C GLY A 52 12.40 2.65 -10.62
N THR A 53 13.65 2.48 -10.19
CA THR A 53 14.84 2.58 -11.03
C THR A 53 15.96 1.69 -10.48
N VAL A 54 17.10 1.69 -11.15
CA VAL A 54 18.33 1.04 -10.69
C VAL A 54 19.47 2.05 -10.64
N THR A 55 20.40 1.86 -9.72
CA THR A 55 21.59 2.70 -9.63
C THR A 55 22.53 2.48 -10.82
N ASN A 56 23.13 3.56 -11.30
CA ASN A 56 24.13 3.52 -12.37
C ASN A 56 25.52 3.08 -11.85
N SER A 57 26.54 3.12 -12.73
CA SER A 57 27.93 2.73 -12.41
C SER A 57 28.56 3.52 -11.25
N ASN A 58 28.05 4.70 -10.94
CA ASN A 58 28.52 5.56 -9.84
C ASN A 58 27.69 5.37 -8.56
N GLY A 59 26.77 4.40 -8.55
CA GLY A 59 25.83 4.15 -7.46
C GLY A 59 24.70 5.18 -7.36
N LEU A 60 24.53 6.04 -8.37
CA LEU A 60 23.52 7.11 -8.36
C LEU A 60 22.20 6.64 -8.96
N PHE A 61 21.09 7.09 -8.39
CA PHE A 61 19.74 6.93 -8.94
C PHE A 61 18.97 8.25 -8.93
N PHE A 62 17.94 8.31 -9.78
CA PHE A 62 17.04 9.45 -9.93
C PHE A 62 15.61 8.93 -10.03
N LEU A 63 14.69 9.56 -9.28
CA LEU A 63 13.25 9.34 -9.37
C LEU A 63 12.53 10.68 -9.46
N ARG A 64 11.52 10.75 -10.32
CA ARG A 64 10.55 11.85 -10.35
C ARG A 64 9.21 11.29 -9.88
N LEU A 65 8.74 11.79 -8.75
CA LEU A 65 7.59 11.24 -8.04
C LEU A 65 6.47 12.28 -8.02
N PRO A 66 5.19 11.89 -8.15
CA PRO A 66 4.09 12.75 -7.75
C PRO A 66 4.27 13.24 -6.32
N ASN A 67 3.63 14.36 -5.97
CA ASN A 67 3.65 14.82 -4.59
C ASN A 67 2.94 13.81 -3.65
N GLY A 68 3.26 13.90 -2.36
CA GLY A 68 2.86 12.96 -1.33
C GLY A 68 4.01 12.10 -0.81
N GLY A 69 3.63 11.07 -0.07
CA GLY A 69 4.55 10.30 0.76
C GLY A 69 4.82 8.91 0.23
N TYR A 70 6.02 8.42 0.51
CA TYR A 70 6.48 7.11 0.05
C TYR A 70 7.45 6.49 1.04
N ASP A 71 7.45 5.15 1.12
CA ASP A 71 8.64 4.44 1.58
C ASP A 71 9.53 4.10 0.39
N LEU A 72 10.69 4.73 0.33
CA LEU A 72 11.77 4.41 -0.60
C LEU A 72 12.48 3.14 -0.14
N VAL A 73 12.41 2.10 -0.96
CA VAL A 73 13.07 0.82 -0.73
C VAL A 73 14.31 0.73 -1.61
N ILE A 74 15.46 0.57 -0.95
CA ILE A 74 16.74 0.28 -1.59
C ILE A 74 17.11 -1.18 -1.29
N SER A 75 17.30 -1.97 -2.33
CA SER A 75 17.66 -3.39 -2.22
C SER A 75 18.78 -3.78 -3.17
N TYR A 76 19.71 -4.60 -2.67
CA TYR A 76 20.81 -5.15 -3.44
C TYR A 76 21.09 -6.58 -2.97
N MET A 77 21.42 -7.48 -3.91
CA MET A 77 21.58 -8.90 -3.61
C MET A 77 22.70 -9.14 -2.57
N GLY A 78 22.38 -9.86 -1.49
CA GLY A 78 23.31 -10.13 -0.40
C GLY A 78 23.41 -9.02 0.65
N TYR A 79 22.53 -8.02 0.59
CA TYR A 79 22.47 -6.91 1.53
C TYR A 79 21.10 -6.82 2.19
N GLU A 80 21.07 -6.29 3.40
CA GLU A 80 19.85 -5.91 4.07
C GLU A 80 19.23 -4.72 3.31
N LYS A 81 17.95 -4.85 2.97
CA LYS A 81 17.23 -3.74 2.35
C LYS A 81 17.13 -2.57 3.32
N LYS A 82 17.13 -1.36 2.77
CA LYS A 82 16.92 -0.14 3.54
C LYS A 82 15.64 0.54 3.09
N VAL A 83 14.80 0.90 4.06
CA VAL A 83 13.52 1.57 3.84
C VAL A 83 13.61 2.96 4.47
N ILE A 84 13.35 3.99 3.68
CA ILE A 84 13.43 5.39 4.10
C ILE A 84 12.13 6.08 3.69
N ARG A 85 11.43 6.67 4.65
CA ARG A 85 10.27 7.51 4.35
C ARG A 85 10.75 8.81 3.69
N ILE A 86 10.11 9.17 2.58
CA ILE A 86 10.35 10.40 1.83
C ILE A 86 9.01 11.05 1.49
N SER A 87 9.01 12.38 1.34
CA SER A 87 7.87 13.16 0.90
C SER A 87 8.34 14.41 0.17
N ASN A 88 7.45 15.06 -0.59
CA ASN A 88 7.73 16.37 -1.19
C ASN A 88 8.07 17.45 -0.15
N SER A 89 7.64 17.32 1.11
CA SER A 89 7.94 18.27 2.18
C SER A 89 9.29 18.05 2.88
N ASN A 90 9.86 16.84 2.79
CA ASN A 90 11.02 16.44 3.57
C ASN A 90 12.29 16.23 2.74
N ILE A 91 12.31 16.68 1.47
CA ILE A 91 13.45 16.48 0.58
C ILE A 91 14.37 17.69 0.57
N THR A 92 15.65 17.44 0.83
CA THR A 92 16.72 18.41 0.62
C THR A 92 17.02 18.52 -0.88
N SER A 93 17.52 19.67 -1.33
CA SER A 93 18.02 19.82 -2.71
C SER A 93 19.27 18.97 -3.02
N ASP A 94 19.78 18.26 -2.02
CA ASP A 94 21.02 17.48 -2.08
C ASP A 94 20.75 16.00 -2.35
N THR A 95 21.81 15.28 -2.74
CA THR A 95 21.75 13.84 -2.98
C THR A 95 21.58 13.08 -1.67
N LEU A 96 20.57 12.22 -1.59
CA LEU A 96 20.36 11.32 -0.45
C LEU A 96 21.40 10.21 -0.45
N HIS A 97 22.28 10.19 0.56
CA HIS A 97 23.30 9.15 0.72
C HIS A 97 22.77 7.96 1.52
N ILE A 98 22.78 6.77 0.90
CA ILE A 98 22.19 5.57 1.45
C ILE A 98 23.25 4.47 1.50
N SER A 99 23.62 4.05 2.71
CA SER A 99 24.51 2.90 2.88
C SER A 99 23.73 1.64 3.25
N LEU A 100 24.02 0.54 2.55
CA LEU A 100 23.48 -0.80 2.82
C LEU A 100 24.47 -1.65 3.60
N VAL A 101 23.94 -2.45 4.52
CA VAL A 101 24.70 -3.40 5.35
C VAL A 101 24.64 -4.77 4.69
N LYS A 102 25.78 -5.47 4.61
CA LYS A 102 25.80 -6.85 4.11
C LYS A 102 24.94 -7.73 4.99
N GLN A 103 24.12 -8.57 4.38
CA GLN A 103 23.28 -9.50 5.11
C GLN A 103 24.17 -10.60 5.70
N GLU A 104 24.24 -10.67 7.03
CA GLU A 104 24.91 -11.77 7.71
C GLU A 104 23.96 -12.97 7.83
N GLN A 105 24.34 -14.12 7.26
CA GLN A 105 23.61 -15.35 7.48
C GLN A 105 23.94 -15.88 8.88
N SER A 106 23.03 -15.73 9.83
CA SER A 106 23.15 -16.39 11.13
C SER A 106 23.04 -17.91 10.97
N LEU A 107 24.07 -18.66 11.40
CA LEU A 107 24.06 -20.12 11.37
C LEU A 107 22.85 -20.72 12.11
N THR A 108 22.37 -20.04 13.15
CA THR A 108 21.20 -20.44 13.93
C THR A 108 19.89 -20.29 13.14
N GLU A 109 19.76 -19.22 12.35
CA GLU A 109 18.59 -18.99 11.50
C GLU A 109 18.49 -20.06 10.39
N VAL A 110 19.62 -20.41 9.78
CA VAL A 110 19.71 -21.46 8.75
C VAL A 110 19.27 -22.83 9.29
N ALA A 111 19.65 -23.18 10.52
CA ALA A 111 19.28 -24.45 11.14
C ALA A 111 17.77 -24.57 11.47
N VAL A 112 17.15 -23.46 11.90
CA VAL A 112 15.70 -23.42 12.22
C VAL A 112 14.86 -23.48 10.94
N VAL A 113 15.30 -22.79 9.88
CA VAL A 113 14.69 -22.86 8.55
C VAL A 113 14.74 -24.30 8.02
N ALA A 114 15.90 -24.96 8.03
CA ALA A 114 16.07 -26.29 7.47
C ALA A 114 15.24 -27.40 8.16
N SER A 115 14.96 -27.28 9.45
CA SER A 115 14.23 -28.31 10.22
C SER A 115 12.70 -28.18 10.16
N SER A 116 12.17 -27.01 9.79
CA SER A 116 10.73 -26.73 9.78
C SER A 116 10.14 -26.40 8.41
N GLU A 117 10.99 -26.30 7.39
CA GLU A 117 10.58 -26.09 6.00
C GLU A 117 9.81 -27.32 5.46
N LEU A 118 8.68 -27.05 4.82
CA LEU A 118 7.88 -28.04 4.11
C LEU A 118 8.36 -28.09 2.65
N LYS A 119 9.01 -29.19 2.26
CA LYS A 119 9.47 -29.39 0.87
C LYS A 119 8.32 -29.41 -0.14
N ASP A 120 7.15 -29.92 0.26
CA ASP A 120 5.90 -29.96 -0.51
C ASP A 120 4.96 -28.79 -0.14
N GLY A 121 5.53 -27.70 0.38
CA GLY A 121 4.77 -26.57 0.91
C GLY A 121 3.80 -25.94 -0.08
N TRP A 122 4.24 -25.77 -1.33
CA TRP A 122 3.39 -25.23 -2.40
C TRP A 122 2.22 -26.17 -2.73
N ASP A 123 2.45 -27.47 -2.82
CA ASP A 123 1.39 -28.44 -3.11
C ASP A 123 0.36 -28.50 -1.98
N ARG A 124 0.80 -28.34 -0.72
CA ARG A 124 -0.08 -28.41 0.46
C ARG A 124 -0.80 -27.11 0.77
N TYR A 125 -0.12 -25.98 0.63
CA TYR A 125 -0.58 -24.68 1.11
C TYR A 125 -0.58 -23.58 0.04
N GLY A 126 -0.16 -23.86 -1.19
CA GLY A 126 -0.08 -22.86 -2.26
C GLY A 126 -1.44 -22.23 -2.56
N LYS A 127 -2.49 -23.06 -2.74
CA LYS A 127 -3.86 -22.55 -2.90
C LYS A 127 -4.30 -21.69 -1.71
N PHE A 128 -4.07 -22.18 -0.49
CA PHE A 128 -4.41 -21.46 0.74
C PHE A 128 -3.69 -20.11 0.83
N PHE A 129 -2.39 -20.09 0.51
CA PHE A 129 -1.58 -18.88 0.48
C PHE A 129 -2.13 -17.89 -0.55
N VAL A 130 -2.42 -18.33 -1.78
CA VAL A 130 -3.02 -17.47 -2.81
C VAL A 130 -4.34 -16.87 -2.34
N GLU A 131 -5.24 -17.67 -1.76
CA GLU A 131 -6.53 -17.17 -1.24
C GLU A 131 -6.38 -16.13 -0.12
N HIS A 132 -5.32 -16.21 0.70
CA HIS A 132 -5.10 -15.32 1.86
C HIS A 132 -4.10 -14.20 1.63
N PHE A 133 -3.35 -14.23 0.52
CA PHE A 133 -2.36 -13.22 0.13
C PHE A 133 -2.85 -12.41 -1.07
N ILE A 134 -3.36 -13.09 -2.10
CA ILE A 134 -3.92 -12.46 -3.31
C ILE A 134 -5.39 -12.10 -3.11
N GLY A 135 -6.17 -13.01 -2.52
CA GLY A 135 -7.60 -12.83 -2.24
C GLY A 135 -8.51 -13.75 -3.03
N THR A 136 -9.82 -13.55 -2.89
CA THR A 136 -10.88 -14.36 -3.53
C THR A 136 -11.83 -13.54 -4.40
N SER A 137 -11.52 -12.27 -4.66
CA SER A 137 -12.33 -11.38 -5.49
C SER A 137 -12.33 -11.78 -6.97
N PRO A 138 -13.23 -11.21 -7.80
CA PRO A 138 -13.18 -11.38 -9.25
C PRO A 138 -11.85 -10.94 -9.89
N ASN A 139 -11.18 -9.94 -9.32
CA ASN A 139 -9.84 -9.54 -9.76
C ASN A 139 -8.79 -10.59 -9.36
N ALA A 140 -8.91 -11.16 -8.15
CA ALA A 140 -8.01 -12.20 -7.67
C ALA A 140 -8.03 -13.46 -8.56
N ALA A 141 -9.17 -13.80 -9.14
CA ALA A 141 -9.28 -14.89 -10.11
C ALA A 141 -8.45 -14.67 -11.39
N GLN A 142 -8.02 -13.45 -11.66
CA GLN A 142 -7.15 -13.06 -12.78
C GLN A 142 -5.71 -12.75 -12.34
N CYS A 143 -5.36 -13.12 -11.10
CA CYS A 143 -4.01 -12.99 -10.57
C CYS A 143 -3.26 -14.32 -10.65
N ILE A 144 -1.99 -14.28 -11.05
CA ILE A 144 -1.13 -15.46 -11.14
C ILE A 144 0.24 -15.15 -10.54
N ILE A 145 0.69 -15.96 -9.59
CA ILE A 145 2.10 -15.98 -9.15
C ILE A 145 2.91 -16.73 -10.21
N ARG A 146 3.92 -16.06 -10.79
CA ARG A 146 4.72 -16.56 -11.92
C ARG A 146 5.92 -17.40 -11.49
N ASN A 147 6.44 -17.16 -10.29
CA ASN A 147 7.56 -17.88 -9.70
C ASN A 147 7.19 -18.49 -8.32
N PRO A 148 6.22 -19.42 -8.25
CA PRO A 148 5.83 -20.06 -6.97
C PRO A 148 6.99 -20.75 -6.26
N GLU A 149 8.02 -21.17 -6.99
CA GLU A 149 9.28 -21.72 -6.47
C GLU A 149 10.12 -20.75 -5.66
N ALA A 150 9.83 -19.44 -5.69
CA ALA A 150 10.45 -18.45 -4.80
C ALA A 150 9.97 -18.61 -3.35
N LEU A 151 8.77 -19.16 -3.15
CA LEU A 151 8.13 -19.27 -1.84
C LEU A 151 8.70 -20.42 -1.02
N ARG A 152 8.72 -20.23 0.30
CA ARG A 152 9.16 -21.21 1.29
C ARG A 152 8.14 -21.28 2.41
N PHE A 153 7.70 -22.48 2.72
CA PHE A 153 6.59 -22.73 3.63
C PHE A 153 7.10 -23.40 4.90
N PHE A 154 6.64 -22.92 6.04
CA PHE A 154 7.01 -23.43 7.35
C PHE A 154 5.75 -23.63 8.16
N TYR A 155 5.59 -24.80 8.78
CA TYR A 155 4.43 -25.06 9.61
C TYR A 155 4.84 -25.48 11.02
N THR A 156 4.39 -24.71 12.01
CA THR A 156 4.68 -24.98 13.42
C THR A 156 3.47 -25.64 14.08
N LYS A 157 3.53 -26.96 14.31
CA LYS A 157 2.46 -27.72 14.98
C LYS A 157 2.08 -27.15 16.36
N LYS A 158 3.07 -26.81 17.20
CA LYS A 158 2.84 -26.30 18.57
C LYS A 158 2.01 -25.02 18.61
N ARG A 159 2.18 -24.14 17.62
CA ARG A 159 1.45 -22.87 17.51
C ARG A 159 0.30 -22.95 16.50
N ASN A 160 0.12 -24.08 15.82
CA ASN A 160 -0.84 -24.25 14.72
C ASN A 160 -0.75 -23.07 13.73
N ARG A 161 0.46 -22.80 13.22
CA ARG A 161 0.76 -21.59 12.43
C ARG A 161 1.52 -21.91 11.16
N LEU A 162 1.01 -21.43 10.03
CA LEU A 162 1.72 -21.39 8.76
C LEU A 162 2.53 -20.08 8.68
N ARG A 163 3.77 -20.16 8.23
CA ARG A 163 4.59 -19.01 7.83
C ARG A 163 5.05 -19.24 6.41
N VAL A 164 5.00 -18.20 5.59
CA VAL A 164 5.54 -18.21 4.23
C VAL A 164 6.53 -17.07 4.10
N THR A 165 7.70 -17.37 3.53
CA THR A 165 8.72 -16.39 3.15
C THR A 165 9.06 -16.56 1.68
N ALA A 166 9.79 -15.63 1.09
CA ALA A 166 10.28 -15.74 -0.28
C ALA A 166 11.80 -15.56 -0.31
N LYS A 167 12.50 -16.33 -1.15
CA LYS A 167 13.95 -16.20 -1.35
C LYS A 167 14.33 -15.05 -2.30
N GLU A 168 13.36 -14.61 -3.08
CA GLU A 168 13.45 -13.53 -4.07
C GLU A 168 12.08 -12.86 -4.16
N ASP A 169 11.99 -11.74 -4.88
CA ASP A 169 10.73 -11.04 -5.05
C ASP A 169 9.72 -11.92 -5.81
N ILE A 170 8.48 -11.97 -5.30
CA ILE A 170 7.38 -12.69 -5.92
C ILE A 170 6.93 -11.90 -7.15
N GLN A 171 6.86 -12.56 -8.30
CA GLN A 171 6.36 -11.99 -9.55
C GLN A 171 4.89 -12.35 -9.71
N ILE A 172 4.01 -11.36 -9.71
CA ILE A 172 2.56 -11.55 -9.77
C ILE A 172 2.03 -10.81 -11.00
N THR A 173 1.27 -11.48 -11.85
CA THR A 173 0.48 -10.80 -12.89
C THR A 173 -0.94 -10.63 -12.39
N ASN A 174 -1.43 -9.39 -12.28
CA ASN A 174 -2.85 -9.06 -12.10
C ASN A 174 -3.42 -8.61 -13.45
N ALA A 175 -4.01 -9.56 -14.18
CA ALA A 175 -4.57 -9.27 -15.51
C ALA A 175 -5.88 -8.48 -15.45
N ALA A 176 -6.57 -8.43 -14.31
CA ALA A 176 -7.79 -7.63 -14.15
C ALA A 176 -7.50 -6.13 -14.09
N LEU A 177 -6.43 -5.76 -13.36
CA LEU A 177 -6.00 -4.37 -13.20
C LEU A 177 -4.86 -3.97 -14.15
N GLY A 178 -4.34 -4.90 -14.95
CA GLY A 178 -3.31 -4.60 -15.94
C GLY A 178 -1.95 -4.28 -15.33
N TYR A 179 -1.55 -5.01 -14.28
CA TYR A 179 -0.28 -4.81 -13.60
C TYR A 179 0.53 -6.12 -13.52
N ASN A 180 1.83 -6.03 -13.77
CA ASN A 180 2.81 -6.93 -13.20
C ASN A 180 3.28 -6.32 -11.87
N ILE A 181 3.31 -7.12 -10.81
CA ILE A 181 3.67 -6.69 -9.47
C ILE A 181 4.87 -7.50 -9.03
N ARG A 182 5.98 -6.81 -8.78
CA ARG A 182 7.12 -7.37 -8.07
C ARG A 182 6.90 -7.14 -6.58
N TYR A 183 6.73 -8.20 -5.81
CA TYR A 183 6.41 -8.12 -4.39
C TYR A 183 7.57 -8.66 -3.55
N GLN A 184 8.26 -7.77 -2.85
CA GLN A 184 9.26 -8.17 -1.87
C GLN A 184 8.57 -8.57 -0.56
N LEU A 185 8.40 -9.89 -0.35
CA LEU A 185 7.71 -10.44 0.81
C LEU A 185 8.66 -10.53 2.02
N ASP A 186 8.34 -9.82 3.09
CA ASP A 186 9.06 -9.92 4.36
C ASP A 186 8.57 -11.11 5.17
N SER A 187 7.25 -11.18 5.35
CA SER A 187 6.62 -12.34 5.99
C SER A 187 5.17 -12.43 5.59
N PHE A 188 4.69 -13.67 5.49
CA PHE A 188 3.29 -14.01 5.61
C PHE A 188 3.15 -15.00 6.76
N SER A 189 2.12 -14.86 7.59
CA SER A 189 1.77 -15.84 8.59
C SER A 189 0.27 -15.98 8.75
N TYR A 190 -0.17 -17.20 9.00
CA TYR A 190 -1.55 -17.52 9.30
C TYR A 190 -1.62 -18.37 10.57
N ASP A 191 -2.33 -17.88 11.58
CA ASP A 191 -2.61 -18.62 12.81
C ASP A 191 -3.96 -19.32 12.69
N PHE A 192 -3.96 -20.65 12.64
CA PHE A 192 -5.17 -21.45 12.47
C PHE A 192 -6.02 -21.54 13.74
N ASN A 193 -5.54 -21.11 14.90
CA ASN A 193 -6.37 -21.05 16.11
C ASN A 193 -7.25 -19.79 16.12
N THR A 194 -6.71 -18.67 15.62
CA THR A 194 -7.41 -17.38 15.59
C THR A 194 -8.00 -17.04 14.23
N ASN A 195 -7.62 -17.79 13.18
CA ASN A 195 -7.94 -17.53 11.77
C ASN A 195 -7.45 -16.15 11.28
N ILE A 196 -6.34 -15.68 11.85
CA ILE A 196 -5.75 -14.38 11.51
C ILE A 196 -4.63 -14.59 10.50
N SER A 197 -4.75 -13.91 9.35
CA SER A 197 -3.68 -13.73 8.36
C SER A 197 -2.96 -12.41 8.59
N GLN A 198 -1.64 -12.42 8.52
CA GLN A 198 -0.78 -11.23 8.57
C GLN A 198 0.27 -11.32 7.50
N TYR A 199 0.49 -10.25 6.74
CA TYR A 199 1.61 -10.18 5.81
C TYR A 199 2.18 -8.77 5.72
N THR A 200 3.47 -8.70 5.41
CA THR A 200 4.21 -7.46 5.20
C THR A 200 5.11 -7.60 3.99
N GLY A 201 5.31 -6.50 3.27
CA GLY A 201 6.18 -6.47 2.11
C GLY A 201 5.95 -5.23 1.25
N TYR A 202 6.75 -5.13 0.20
CA TYR A 202 6.90 -3.91 -0.60
C TYR A 202 6.59 -4.22 -2.06
N PRO A 203 5.37 -3.89 -2.55
CA PRO A 203 5.03 -4.06 -3.96
C PRO A 203 5.64 -2.96 -4.83
N LEU A 204 6.09 -3.30 -6.02
CA LEU A 204 6.34 -2.39 -7.13
C LEU A 204 5.48 -2.80 -8.32
N PHE A 205 4.70 -1.86 -8.84
CA PHE A 205 3.79 -2.08 -9.94
C PHE A 205 4.46 -1.72 -11.28
N GLN A 206 4.13 -2.47 -12.32
CA GLN A 206 4.48 -2.16 -13.69
C GLN A 206 3.23 -2.35 -14.55
N GLU A 207 2.85 -1.33 -15.32
CA GLU A 207 1.74 -1.46 -16.25
C GLU A 207 2.04 -2.52 -17.31
N ILE A 208 1.02 -3.29 -17.68
CA ILE A 208 1.11 -4.23 -18.79
C ILE A 208 0.88 -3.47 -20.09
N ASP A 209 1.90 -3.46 -20.96
CA ASP A 209 1.76 -2.94 -22.32
C ASP A 209 0.72 -3.73 -23.11
N THR A 210 -0.23 -3.02 -23.70
CA THR A 210 -1.37 -3.66 -24.38
C THR A 210 -2.05 -2.70 -25.36
N THR A 211 -3.09 -3.17 -26.02
CA THR A 211 -3.92 -2.36 -26.94
C THR A 211 -4.75 -1.32 -26.17
N ALA A 212 -5.11 -0.22 -26.82
CA ALA A 212 -5.95 0.83 -26.22
C ALA A 212 -7.29 0.30 -25.68
N ALA A 213 -7.90 -0.67 -26.37
CA ALA A 213 -9.16 -1.29 -25.94
C ALA A 213 -9.02 -2.03 -24.60
N VAL A 214 -7.92 -2.76 -24.42
CA VAL A 214 -7.65 -3.47 -23.16
C VAL A 214 -7.29 -2.48 -22.05
N LYS A 215 -6.53 -1.42 -22.36
CA LYS A 215 -6.21 -0.36 -21.40
C LYS A 215 -7.47 0.35 -20.87
N ALA A 216 -8.49 0.54 -21.71
CA ALA A 216 -9.77 1.10 -21.30
C ALA A 216 -10.51 0.20 -20.29
N GLU A 217 -10.46 -1.13 -20.47
CA GLU A 217 -11.04 -2.06 -19.48
C GLU A 217 -10.25 -2.05 -18.17
N TYR A 218 -8.91 -1.94 -18.21
CA TYR A 218 -8.10 -1.77 -17.01
C TYR A 218 -8.47 -0.49 -16.26
N GLN A 219 -8.62 0.64 -16.94
CA GLN A 219 -9.06 1.91 -16.33
C GLN A 219 -10.40 1.76 -15.62
N LYS A 220 -11.38 1.11 -16.28
CA LYS A 220 -12.70 0.85 -15.70
C LYS A 220 -12.64 -0.07 -14.48
N ASN A 221 -11.80 -1.11 -14.50
CA ASN A 221 -11.62 -2.00 -13.36
C ASN A 221 -10.92 -1.27 -12.20
N ARG A 222 -9.87 -0.49 -12.47
CA ARG A 222 -9.16 0.32 -11.47
C ARG A 222 -10.10 1.36 -10.84
N ALA A 223 -10.92 2.04 -11.62
CA ALA A 223 -11.92 2.99 -11.10
C ALA A 223 -12.91 2.31 -10.15
N ARG A 224 -13.40 1.12 -10.51
CA ARG A 224 -14.27 0.31 -9.64
C ARG A 224 -13.57 -0.15 -8.37
N THR A 225 -12.32 -0.59 -8.47
CA THR A 225 -11.51 -1.02 -7.32
C THR A 225 -11.22 0.14 -6.37
N TYR A 226 -10.99 1.34 -6.91
CA TYR A 226 -10.71 2.56 -6.15
C TYR A 226 -11.90 2.99 -5.28
N LEU A 227 -13.11 3.02 -5.82
CA LEU A 227 -14.30 3.47 -5.08
C LEU A 227 -14.53 2.62 -3.82
N GLY A 228 -14.60 3.32 -2.69
CA GLY A 228 -14.74 2.70 -1.36
C GLY A 228 -13.50 1.95 -0.86
N SER A 229 -12.36 2.00 -1.57
CA SER A 229 -11.10 1.44 -1.09
C SER A 229 -10.52 2.23 0.08
N ARG A 230 -9.56 1.65 0.79
CA ARG A 230 -8.78 2.38 1.80
C ARG A 230 -8.00 3.55 1.20
N LEU A 231 -7.47 3.38 -0.01
CA LEU A 231 -6.76 4.46 -0.71
C LEU A 231 -7.69 5.65 -0.98
N HIS A 232 -8.92 5.37 -1.45
CA HIS A 232 -9.95 6.39 -1.62
C HIS A 232 -10.26 7.07 -0.29
N PHE A 233 -10.54 6.29 0.77
CA PHE A 233 -10.82 6.85 2.09
C PHE A 233 -9.70 7.76 2.61
N MET A 234 -8.44 7.33 2.56
CA MET A 234 -7.31 8.13 3.07
C MET A 234 -7.16 9.46 2.31
N ARG A 235 -7.30 9.44 0.98
CA ARG A 235 -7.29 10.68 0.18
C ARG A 235 -8.46 11.59 0.54
N THR A 236 -9.68 11.06 0.67
CA THR A 236 -10.83 11.87 1.07
C THR A 236 -10.75 12.39 2.50
N LEU A 237 -10.06 11.67 3.39
CA LEU A 237 -9.80 12.12 4.76
C LEU A 237 -8.79 13.26 4.77
N PHE A 238 -7.72 13.17 3.98
CA PHE A 238 -6.78 14.26 3.75
C PHE A 238 -7.44 15.50 3.12
N ASP A 239 -8.28 15.30 2.10
CA ASP A 239 -8.97 16.39 1.36
C ASP A 239 -10.15 16.99 2.12
N SER A 240 -10.41 16.53 3.35
CA SER A 240 -11.58 16.91 4.14
C SER A 240 -12.94 16.66 3.45
N ALA A 241 -13.03 15.63 2.61
CA ALA A 241 -14.18 15.31 1.75
C ALA A 241 -14.88 13.97 2.08
N VAL A 242 -14.56 13.30 3.19
CA VAL A 242 -15.10 11.98 3.60
C VAL A 242 -16.62 11.85 3.41
N THR A 243 -17.40 12.79 3.95
CA THR A 243 -18.87 12.74 3.90
C THR A 243 -19.40 13.01 2.49
N ASP A 244 -18.78 13.97 1.78
CA ASP A 244 -19.18 14.37 0.43
C ASP A 244 -18.95 13.25 -0.59
N GLU A 245 -17.88 12.48 -0.39
CA GLU A 245 -17.54 11.30 -1.20
C GLU A 245 -18.31 10.04 -0.77
N GLY A 246 -19.26 10.16 0.16
CA GLY A 246 -20.20 9.09 0.50
C GLY A 246 -19.72 8.09 1.56
N PHE A 247 -18.67 8.44 2.32
CA PHE A 247 -18.29 7.69 3.50
C PHE A 247 -19.06 8.16 4.75
N VAL A 248 -19.14 7.27 5.74
CA VAL A 248 -19.58 7.56 7.10
C VAL A 248 -18.62 6.93 8.07
N VAL A 249 -18.23 7.69 9.09
CA VAL A 249 -17.34 7.24 10.17
C VAL A 249 -18.13 7.18 11.46
N GLU A 250 -18.10 6.02 12.11
CA GLU A 250 -18.70 5.80 13.41
C GLU A 250 -17.64 5.38 14.42
N LYS A 251 -17.62 6.03 15.58
CA LYS A 251 -16.83 5.57 16.72
C LYS A 251 -17.53 4.39 17.39
N MET A 252 -16.87 3.23 17.42
CA MET A 252 -17.45 2.02 18.01
C MET A 252 -17.33 2.05 19.54
N GLU A 253 -18.26 1.39 20.24
CA GLU A 253 -18.11 1.11 21.68
C GLU A 253 -16.89 0.21 21.94
N ASP A 254 -16.28 0.33 23.12
CA ASP A 254 -15.06 -0.42 23.47
C ASP A 254 -15.28 -1.94 23.59
N ASP A 255 -16.52 -2.39 23.82
CA ASP A 255 -16.86 -3.81 23.81
C ASP A 255 -16.66 -4.39 22.39
N PRO A 256 -15.69 -5.31 22.18
CA PRO A 256 -15.43 -5.87 20.86
C PRO A 256 -16.61 -6.65 20.28
N LYS A 257 -17.60 -7.03 21.10
CA LYS A 257 -18.82 -7.73 20.68
C LYS A 257 -19.95 -6.77 20.31
N SER A 258 -19.85 -5.49 20.68
CA SER A 258 -20.87 -4.50 20.36
C SER A 258 -20.80 -4.12 18.87
N ALA A 259 -21.96 -4.10 18.22
CA ALA A 259 -22.12 -3.56 16.88
C ALA A 259 -22.52 -2.07 16.88
N LYS A 260 -22.65 -1.46 18.07
CA LYS A 260 -23.06 -0.07 18.21
C LYS A 260 -21.87 0.87 17.95
N GLY A 261 -22.15 1.93 17.24
CA GLY A 261 -21.24 3.03 17.04
C GLY A 261 -21.99 4.36 16.99
N THR A 262 -21.28 5.44 17.26
CA THR A 262 -21.78 6.81 17.21
C THR A 262 -21.18 7.50 16.00
N VAL A 263 -22.02 8.01 15.10
CA VAL A 263 -21.56 8.78 13.93
C VAL A 263 -20.80 10.01 14.39
N ILE A 264 -19.57 10.17 13.88
CA ILE A 264 -18.76 11.37 14.10
C ILE A 264 -19.24 12.41 13.08
N LYS A 265 -19.92 13.45 13.57
CA LYS A 265 -20.50 14.48 12.70
C LYS A 265 -19.46 15.49 12.19
N ASP A 266 -18.49 15.80 13.04
CA ASP A 266 -17.42 16.74 12.74
C ASP A 266 -16.08 15.99 12.82
N LEU A 267 -15.64 15.45 11.67
CA LEU A 267 -14.40 14.68 11.57
C LEU A 267 -13.14 15.55 11.58
N TYR A 268 -13.29 16.85 11.31
CA TYR A 268 -12.18 17.78 11.05
C TYR A 268 -11.98 18.79 12.18
N ASN A 269 -12.53 18.50 13.36
CA ASN A 269 -12.29 19.30 14.55
C ASN A 269 -10.86 19.09 15.06
N GLU A 270 -10.34 20.08 15.79
CA GLU A 270 -8.96 20.14 16.29
C GLU A 270 -8.59 18.96 17.23
N GLU A 271 -9.55 18.28 17.86
CA GLU A 271 -9.25 17.10 18.70
C GLU A 271 -8.96 15.85 17.88
N LEU A 272 -9.50 15.74 16.66
CA LEU A 272 -9.41 14.53 15.83
C LEU A 272 -8.50 14.70 14.61
N TYR A 273 -8.28 15.94 14.18
CA TYR A 273 -7.70 16.27 12.88
C TYR A 273 -6.86 17.54 12.98
N GLU A 274 -5.59 17.44 12.59
CA GLU A 274 -4.67 18.57 12.49
C GLU A 274 -4.01 18.53 11.11
N SER A 275 -4.16 19.61 10.34
CA SER A 275 -3.62 19.71 8.99
C SER A 275 -2.48 20.71 8.93
N ASP A 276 -1.37 20.29 8.35
CA ASP A 276 -0.32 21.17 7.84
C ASP A 276 -0.41 21.22 6.30
N SER A 277 0.41 22.07 5.69
CA SER A 277 0.55 22.27 4.26
C SER A 277 0.96 21.04 3.44
N SER A 278 1.41 19.96 4.08
CA SER A 278 1.92 18.76 3.38
C SER A 278 1.40 17.42 3.89
N ASP A 279 0.92 17.37 5.14
CA ASP A 279 0.40 16.18 5.77
C ASP A 279 -0.73 16.51 6.76
N VAL A 280 -1.42 15.45 7.19
CA VAL A 280 -2.56 15.53 8.11
C VAL A 280 -2.35 14.51 9.22
N LEU A 281 -2.33 15.00 10.46
CA LEU A 281 -2.33 14.17 11.65
C LEU A 281 -3.78 13.82 12.05
N ILE A 282 -4.03 12.53 12.17
CA ILE A 282 -5.31 11.97 12.60
C ILE A 282 -5.16 11.47 14.05
N ASN A 283 -5.73 12.21 14.99
CA ASN A 283 -5.67 11.96 16.43
C ASN A 283 -6.74 10.96 16.90
N TRP A 284 -6.87 9.85 16.17
CA TRP A 284 -7.86 8.81 16.47
C TRP A 284 -7.30 7.75 17.42
N LYS A 285 -8.15 7.20 18.30
CA LYS A 285 -7.79 6.13 19.22
C LYS A 285 -8.94 5.19 19.50
N GLY A 286 -8.75 3.89 19.29
CA GLY A 286 -9.74 2.82 19.45
C GLY A 286 -10.35 2.40 18.11
N ARG A 287 -11.57 1.85 18.14
CA ARG A 287 -12.20 1.25 16.97
C ARG A 287 -13.17 2.19 16.25
N TYR A 288 -13.13 2.20 14.92
CA TYR A 288 -13.97 3.01 14.05
C TYR A 288 -14.58 2.14 12.95
N ARG A 289 -15.86 2.33 12.63
CA ARG A 289 -16.50 1.73 11.46
C ARG A 289 -16.53 2.74 10.33
N ILE A 290 -15.96 2.35 9.19
CA ILE A 290 -15.96 3.11 7.95
C ILE A 290 -16.95 2.46 7.01
N THR A 291 -18.03 3.17 6.71
CA THR A 291 -19.07 2.71 5.78
C THR A 291 -18.99 3.50 4.49
N TYR A 292 -19.00 2.82 3.34
CA TYR A 292 -19.09 3.46 2.03
C TYR A 292 -20.44 3.15 1.38
N LYS A 293 -21.19 4.19 1.04
CA LYS A 293 -22.61 4.07 0.67
C LYS A 293 -22.87 3.94 -0.83
N LEU A 294 -21.93 4.34 -1.66
CA LEU A 294 -22.16 4.51 -3.09
C LEU A 294 -21.97 3.24 -3.91
N VAL A 295 -21.31 2.22 -3.34
CA VAL A 295 -21.03 0.94 -4.00
C VAL A 295 -21.39 -0.22 -3.10
N HIS A 296 -22.05 -1.23 -3.68
CA HIS A 296 -22.38 -2.47 -2.99
C HIS A 296 -21.12 -3.32 -2.78
N PRO A 297 -21.02 -4.10 -1.70
CA PRO A 297 -19.97 -5.10 -1.57
C PRO A 297 -20.13 -6.21 -2.62
N GLU A 298 -19.04 -6.87 -3.00
CA GLU A 298 -19.08 -8.00 -3.92
C GLU A 298 -19.88 -9.15 -3.30
N LYS A 299 -20.63 -9.87 -4.15
CA LYS A 299 -21.39 -11.05 -3.73
C LYS A 299 -20.51 -12.09 -3.05
N ARG A 300 -19.26 -12.24 -3.51
CA ARG A 300 -18.31 -13.19 -2.94
C ARG A 300 -17.94 -12.84 -1.50
N TYR A 301 -17.73 -11.56 -1.20
CA TYR A 301 -17.51 -11.10 0.17
C TYR A 301 -18.70 -11.46 1.07
N LEU A 302 -19.93 -11.19 0.60
CA LEU A 302 -21.14 -11.53 1.37
C LEU A 302 -21.24 -13.04 1.63
N GLN A 303 -20.89 -13.88 0.66
CA GLN A 303 -20.87 -15.34 0.82
C GLN A 303 -19.78 -15.81 1.79
N ASP A 304 -18.55 -15.33 1.62
CA ASP A 304 -17.40 -15.71 2.45
C ASP A 304 -17.66 -15.36 3.94
N TYR A 305 -18.32 -14.23 4.21
CA TYR A 305 -18.67 -13.77 5.56
C TYR A 305 -20.09 -14.12 6.01
N LYS A 306 -20.86 -14.89 5.23
CA LYS A 306 -22.25 -15.28 5.52
C LYS A 306 -23.18 -14.10 5.83
N LEU A 307 -23.01 -13.01 5.11
CA LEU A 307 -23.79 -11.78 5.24
C LEU A 307 -25.01 -11.80 4.29
N PRO A 308 -26.12 -11.13 4.65
CA PRO A 308 -27.28 -11.02 3.76
C PRO A 308 -26.96 -10.33 2.42
N GLU A 309 -27.49 -10.87 1.32
CA GLU A 309 -27.36 -10.25 -0.02
C GLU A 309 -28.06 -8.89 -0.13
N THR A 310 -28.90 -8.53 0.85
CA THR A 310 -29.57 -7.22 0.94
C THR A 310 -28.65 -6.09 1.39
N ILE A 311 -27.41 -6.38 1.83
CA ILE A 311 -26.45 -5.34 2.18
C ILE A 311 -26.04 -4.57 0.92
N LYS A 312 -26.23 -3.25 0.97
CA LYS A 312 -25.95 -2.33 -0.15
C LYS A 312 -24.77 -1.39 0.09
N MET A 313 -24.08 -1.55 1.21
CA MET A 313 -22.99 -0.65 1.62
C MET A 313 -21.80 -1.49 2.05
N GLN A 314 -20.61 -1.02 1.72
CA GLN A 314 -19.37 -1.63 2.18
C GLN A 314 -19.08 -1.15 3.60
N ALA A 315 -18.56 -2.04 4.46
CA ALA A 315 -18.19 -1.68 5.82
C ALA A 315 -16.86 -2.33 6.20
N SER A 316 -15.96 -1.51 6.73
CA SER A 316 -14.67 -1.92 7.29
C SER A 316 -14.54 -1.38 8.70
N LEU A 317 -13.81 -2.10 9.55
CA LEU A 317 -13.39 -1.59 10.86
C LEU A 317 -11.93 -1.17 10.80
N LEU A 318 -11.64 -0.06 11.46
CA LEU A 318 -10.30 0.48 11.65
C LEU A 318 -10.02 0.53 13.15
N ASP A 319 -9.11 -0.32 13.63
CA ASP A 319 -8.58 -0.28 14.97
C ASP A 319 -7.32 0.61 14.95
N VAL A 320 -7.40 1.77 15.62
CA VAL A 320 -6.31 2.76 15.69
C VAL A 320 -5.71 2.76 17.09
N ALA A 321 -4.43 2.44 17.22
CA ALA A 321 -3.74 2.36 18.49
C ALA A 321 -3.34 3.75 19.02
N ASP A 322 -2.67 4.54 18.18
CA ASP A 322 -2.05 5.80 18.57
C ASP A 322 -1.90 6.76 17.37
N GLY A 323 -3.05 7.26 16.87
CA GLY A 323 -3.10 8.15 15.71
C GLY A 323 -2.42 7.60 14.44
N PHE A 324 -2.35 8.44 13.41
CA PHE A 324 -1.53 8.22 12.21
C PHE A 324 -1.46 9.50 11.37
N ILE A 325 -0.49 9.59 10.47
CA ILE A 325 -0.33 10.72 9.56
C ILE A 325 -0.68 10.28 8.13
N ILE A 326 -1.39 11.13 7.38
CA ILE A 326 -1.74 10.94 5.97
C ILE A 326 -1.06 12.01 5.12
N GLU A 327 -0.55 11.62 3.95
CA GLU A 327 -0.06 12.53 2.91
C GLU A 327 -0.99 12.52 1.69
N GLU A 328 -0.88 13.54 0.83
CA GLU A 328 -1.85 13.84 -0.24
C GLU A 328 -2.18 12.68 -1.19
N ASN A 329 -1.21 11.80 -1.47
CA ASN A 329 -1.41 10.66 -2.37
C ASN A 329 -2.15 9.48 -1.70
N GLY A 330 -2.54 9.63 -0.43
CA GLY A 330 -3.20 8.61 0.40
C GLY A 330 -2.23 7.65 1.08
N TYR A 331 -0.92 7.89 0.97
CA TYR A 331 0.07 7.26 1.82
C TYR A 331 -0.17 7.67 3.28
N PHE A 332 0.03 6.74 4.19
CA PHE A 332 -0.07 7.02 5.61
C PHE A 332 1.02 6.28 6.38
N TYR A 333 1.45 6.86 7.51
CA TYR A 333 2.50 6.29 8.34
C TYR A 333 2.21 6.35 9.84
N ASP A 334 3.06 5.56 10.50
CA ASP A 334 2.78 4.62 11.59
C ASP A 334 1.72 3.56 11.23
N GLN A 335 1.87 2.92 10.07
CA GLN A 335 0.95 1.88 9.55
C GLN A 335 0.68 0.74 10.54
N GLN A 336 1.60 0.45 11.47
CA GLN A 336 1.42 -0.56 12.52
C GLN A 336 0.37 -0.15 13.56
N SER A 337 0.10 1.15 13.70
CA SER A 337 -0.93 1.70 14.58
C SER A 337 -2.34 1.53 14.00
N VAL A 338 -2.48 1.10 12.75
CA VAL A 338 -3.77 1.03 12.05
C VAL A 338 -4.03 -0.37 11.52
N ILE A 339 -4.98 -1.07 12.13
CA ILE A 339 -5.39 -2.41 11.70
C ILE A 339 -6.77 -2.32 11.04
N SER A 340 -6.89 -2.82 9.82
CA SER A 340 -8.16 -2.90 9.10
C SER A 340 -8.74 -4.31 9.18
N THR A 341 -10.05 -4.42 9.43
CA THR A 341 -10.81 -5.68 9.31
C THR A 341 -12.10 -5.45 8.51
N GLY A 342 -12.78 -6.54 8.14
CA GLY A 342 -13.98 -6.48 7.30
C GLY A 342 -13.63 -6.33 5.82
N TYR A 343 -14.37 -5.47 5.12
CA TYR A 343 -14.34 -5.43 3.66
C TYR A 343 -12.96 -5.09 3.07
N TRP A 344 -12.22 -4.13 3.65
CA TRP A 344 -10.86 -3.80 3.19
C TRP A 344 -9.85 -4.93 3.45
N ALA A 345 -10.01 -5.69 4.52
CA ALA A 345 -9.12 -6.82 4.80
C ALA A 345 -9.38 -8.01 3.87
N TRP A 346 -10.59 -8.13 3.30
CA TRP A 346 -10.92 -9.14 2.30
C TRP A 346 -10.38 -8.81 0.90
N LYS A 347 -10.24 -7.51 0.57
CA LYS A 347 -9.77 -7.03 -0.74
C LYS A 347 -8.33 -7.48 -1.09
N LEU A 348 -7.44 -7.61 -0.10
CA LEU A 348 -6.07 -8.16 -0.23
C LEU A 348 -5.27 -7.60 -1.43
N LEU A 349 -4.25 -8.32 -1.93
CA LEU A 349 -3.33 -7.82 -2.97
C LEU A 349 -4.01 -7.60 -4.32
N ALA A 350 -5.00 -8.41 -4.69
CA ALA A 350 -5.67 -8.33 -5.99
C ALA A 350 -6.41 -7.00 -6.23
N GLU A 351 -6.73 -6.28 -5.16
CA GLU A 351 -7.45 -5.01 -5.18
C GLU A 351 -6.54 -3.82 -4.80
N LEU A 352 -5.23 -4.03 -4.70
CA LEU A 352 -4.30 -2.92 -4.47
C LEU A 352 -4.17 -2.06 -5.72
N LEU A 353 -4.29 -0.76 -5.50
CA LEU A 353 -3.94 0.27 -6.47
C LEU A 353 -2.70 1.01 -5.97
N PRO A 354 -1.80 1.39 -6.88
CA PRO A 354 -0.60 2.10 -6.49
C PRO A 354 -0.93 3.54 -6.04
N TYR A 355 -0.11 4.14 -5.19
CA TYR A 355 -0.31 5.50 -4.68
C TYR A 355 -0.22 6.57 -5.77
N ASP A 356 0.41 6.28 -6.91
CA ASP A 356 0.43 7.13 -8.10
C ASP A 356 -0.72 6.80 -9.08
N TYR A 357 -1.71 6.01 -8.67
CA TYR A 357 -2.96 5.88 -9.42
C TYR A 357 -3.80 7.16 -9.31
N GLU A 358 -4.13 7.74 -10.45
CA GLU A 358 -5.10 8.84 -10.57
C GLU A 358 -6.48 8.28 -10.95
N TYR A 359 -7.49 8.63 -10.15
CA TYR A 359 -8.87 8.27 -10.46
C TYR A 359 -9.37 9.07 -11.66
N GLN A 360 -9.95 8.39 -12.65
CA GLN A 360 -10.40 8.96 -13.93
C GLN A 360 -11.91 8.80 -14.12
#